data_AF-A0A968ZRV3-F1
#
_entry.id   AF-A0A968ZRV3-F1
#
_cell.length_a   1.000
_cell.length_b   1.000
_cell.length_c   1.000
_cell.angle_alpha   90.00
_cell.angle_beta   90.00
_cell.angle_gamma   90.00
#
_symmetry.space_group_name_H-M   'P 1'
#
loop_
_entity.id
_entity.type
_entity.pdbx_description
1 polymer ?
#
loop_
_entity_poly.entity_id
_entity_poly.type
_entity_poly.pdbx_seq_one_letter_code
_entity_poly.pdbx_strand_id
1 'polypeptide(L)'
;MFLDADDYLHPDAVATVAQAWQSNRIEPHGFSWAMLHCRLDLVDAEGQYIDQHPAPEVAFSRGNVVPLLLQTGQYSTTVTSGLSFHRAALTNVLPIPEEDFRICADGYLVTVVPFYGLVGAVETSIGGRRKHEENLWATGDASVKQLHRAIQHDLVRYHHLSQVAKTTGHSPEQPLGHRDPWHLTQCLAFLRLSGYHHLQPSERPMRLAWQGIQATWCYGPYSAKRRLILMVWFLLVGLVPQHWAEPIVRWRLFRQSRPASIHRMLKSLRASTQ
;
A
#
# COMPACT_ATOMS: atom_id res chain seq x y z
N MET A 1 -2.24 -16.95 11.74
CA MET A 1 -1.27 -16.80 10.65
C MET A 1 -1.92 -17.26 9.37
N PHE A 2 -1.85 -16.45 8.32
CA PHE A 2 -2.42 -16.76 7.01
C PHE A 2 -1.32 -17.17 6.04
N LEU A 3 -1.69 -17.87 4.98
CA LEU A 3 -0.79 -18.36 3.94
C LEU A 3 -1.59 -18.50 2.64
N ASP A 4 -1.16 -17.81 1.59
CA ASP A 4 -1.69 -17.99 0.24
C ASP A 4 -1.25 -19.35 -0.32
N ALA A 5 -2.06 -19.93 -1.20
CA ALA A 5 -1.88 -21.32 -1.66
C ALA A 5 -0.63 -21.54 -2.53
N ASP A 6 -0.06 -20.48 -3.08
CA ASP A 6 1.12 -20.48 -3.94
C ASP A 6 2.37 -19.88 -3.28
N ASP A 7 2.24 -19.51 -2.01
CA ASP A 7 3.33 -19.06 -1.14
C ASP A 7 3.87 -20.22 -0.29
N TYR A 8 5.01 -20.02 0.36
CA TYR A 8 5.57 -20.97 1.32
C TYR A 8 6.19 -20.27 2.52
N LEU A 9 6.30 -21.00 3.63
CA LEU A 9 6.93 -20.53 4.86
C LEU A 9 8.34 -21.09 5.00
N HIS A 10 9.21 -20.32 5.65
CA HIS A 10 10.50 -20.82 6.09
C HIS A 10 10.34 -21.83 7.24
N PRO A 11 11.30 -22.76 7.43
CA PRO A 11 11.21 -23.79 8.46
C PRO A 11 10.99 -23.25 9.89
N ASP A 12 11.50 -22.05 10.17
CA ASP A 12 11.43 -21.37 11.47
C ASP A 12 10.26 -20.39 11.60
N ALA A 13 9.46 -20.18 10.54
CA ALA A 13 8.42 -19.13 10.48
C ALA A 13 7.44 -19.17 11.66
N VAL A 14 6.91 -20.36 11.96
CA VAL A 14 5.93 -20.55 13.05
C VAL A 14 6.57 -20.25 14.41
N ALA A 15 7.81 -20.71 14.62
CA ALA A 15 8.54 -20.45 15.86
C ALA A 15 8.82 -18.95 16.04
N THR A 16 9.26 -18.27 14.97
CA THR A 16 9.48 -16.83 14.94
C THR A 16 8.21 -16.04 15.25
N VAL A 17 7.08 -16.39 14.62
CA VAL A 17 5.79 -15.72 14.87
C VAL A 17 5.29 -16.00 16.29
N ALA A 18 5.42 -17.24 16.79
CA ALA A 18 5.01 -17.59 18.14
C ALA A 18 5.85 -16.85 19.20
N GLN A 19 7.16 -16.76 19.00
CA GLN A 19 8.06 -16.00 19.86
C GLN A 19 7.71 -14.51 19.83
N ALA A 20 7.43 -13.93 18.66
CA ALA A 20 7.02 -12.53 18.56
C ALA A 20 5.72 -12.25 19.32
N TRP A 21 4.72 -13.14 19.25
CA TRP A 21 3.51 -13.03 20.08
C TRP A 21 3.81 -13.13 21.58
N GLN A 22 4.74 -13.99 21.98
CA GLN A 22 5.14 -14.13 23.39
C GLN A 22 5.86 -12.90 23.91
N SER A 23 6.81 -12.35 23.15
CA SER A 23 7.51 -11.11 23.50
C SER A 23 6.57 -9.92 23.60
N ASN A 24 5.47 -9.95 22.83
CA ASN A 24 4.40 -8.97 22.89
C ASN A 24 3.32 -9.32 23.94
N ARG A 25 3.51 -10.28 24.85
CA ARG A 25 2.48 -10.58 25.88
C ARG A 25 2.32 -9.49 26.93
N ILE A 26 3.33 -8.65 27.14
CA ILE A 26 3.20 -7.52 28.06
C ILE A 26 2.39 -6.45 27.34
N GLU A 27 1.09 -6.42 27.62
CA GLU A 27 0.18 -5.39 27.14
C GLU A 27 0.63 -4.02 27.65
N PRO A 28 1.06 -3.11 26.76
CA PRO A 28 1.35 -1.74 27.17
C PRO A 28 0.04 -1.10 27.64
N HIS A 29 -0.07 -0.78 28.92
CA HIS A 29 -1.13 0.03 29.54
C HIS A 29 -2.55 -0.18 28.95
N GLY A 30 -3.08 -1.41 29.04
CA GLY A 30 -4.49 -1.69 28.74
C GLY A 30 -4.83 -1.88 27.25
N PHE A 31 -3.84 -2.04 26.38
CA PHE A 31 -4.05 -2.43 24.99
C PHE A 31 -3.65 -3.88 24.74
N SER A 32 -4.56 -4.69 24.20
CA SER A 32 -4.25 -6.01 23.67
C SER A 32 -3.64 -5.92 22.27
N TRP A 33 -2.84 -6.92 21.88
CA TRP A 33 -2.30 -7.03 20.54
C TRP A 33 -3.33 -7.67 19.60
N ALA A 34 -3.54 -7.06 18.44
CA ALA A 34 -4.53 -7.50 17.46
C ALA A 34 -3.91 -8.23 16.26
N MET A 35 -2.68 -7.86 15.90
CA MET A 35 -2.07 -8.27 14.64
C MET A 35 -0.54 -8.30 14.74
N LEU A 36 0.08 -9.24 14.04
CA LEU A 36 1.48 -9.20 13.64
C LEU A 36 1.58 -9.17 12.11
N HIS A 37 2.44 -8.31 11.59
CA HIS A 37 2.93 -8.42 10.22
C HIS A 37 4.41 -8.84 10.18
N CYS A 38 4.75 -9.61 9.17
CA CYS A 38 6.06 -10.20 8.98
C CYS A 38 6.53 -9.94 7.55
N ARG A 39 7.83 -9.72 7.38
CA ARG A 39 8.41 -9.56 6.05
C ARG A 39 8.32 -10.88 5.28
N LEU A 40 8.25 -10.79 3.97
CA LEU A 40 8.29 -11.93 3.05
C LEU A 40 9.39 -11.70 2.02
N ASP A 41 10.04 -12.76 1.58
CA ASP A 41 10.83 -12.73 0.37
C ASP A 41 9.89 -12.75 -0.84
N LEU A 42 10.21 -11.98 -1.86
CA LEU A 42 9.57 -12.05 -3.16
C LEU A 42 10.35 -13.05 -3.99
N VAL A 43 9.65 -14.05 -4.53
CA VAL A 43 10.25 -15.09 -5.38
C VAL A 43 9.59 -15.15 -6.75
N ASP A 44 10.32 -15.61 -7.77
CA ASP A 44 9.75 -15.87 -9.09
C ASP A 44 8.96 -17.19 -9.15
N ALA A 45 8.52 -17.58 -10.35
CA ALA A 45 7.76 -18.80 -10.55
C ALA A 45 8.57 -20.06 -10.22
N GLU A 46 9.89 -19.99 -10.38
CA GLU A 46 10.87 -21.03 -10.08
C GLU A 46 11.33 -21.03 -8.62
N GLY A 47 10.81 -20.10 -7.79
CA GLY A 47 11.16 -19.98 -6.37
C GLY A 47 12.50 -19.30 -6.12
N GLN A 48 13.10 -18.65 -7.13
CA GLN A 48 14.33 -17.88 -6.95
C GLN A 48 14.03 -16.53 -6.31
N TYR A 49 14.90 -16.14 -5.38
CA TYR A 49 14.80 -14.86 -4.69
C TYR A 49 14.91 -13.67 -5.65
N ILE A 50 13.97 -12.72 -5.53
CA ILE A 50 13.95 -11.46 -6.25
C ILE A 50 14.30 -10.28 -5.32
N ASP A 51 13.56 -10.14 -4.22
CA ASP A 51 13.63 -9.00 -3.29
C ASP A 51 12.86 -9.33 -2.00
N GLN A 52 12.57 -8.35 -1.14
CA GLN A 52 11.66 -8.50 0.01
C GLN A 52 10.43 -7.59 -0.10
N HIS A 53 9.35 -8.00 0.56
CA HIS A 53 8.14 -7.20 0.73
C HIS A 53 7.72 -7.02 2.20
N PRO A 54 7.58 -5.76 2.66
CA PRO A 54 8.07 -4.52 2.04
C PRO A 54 9.58 -4.58 1.75
N ALA A 55 10.14 -3.58 1.07
CA ALA A 55 11.59 -3.50 0.87
C ALA A 55 12.31 -3.27 2.22
N PRO A 56 13.54 -3.79 2.44
CA PRO A 56 14.20 -3.76 3.75
C PRO A 56 14.36 -2.35 4.35
N GLU A 57 14.50 -1.33 3.51
CA GLU A 57 14.59 0.07 3.93
C GLU A 57 13.26 0.66 4.44
N VAL A 58 12.14 -0.04 4.21
CA VAL A 58 10.82 0.34 4.69
C VAL A 58 10.54 -0.39 5.99
N ALA A 59 10.64 0.34 7.11
CA ALA A 59 10.27 -0.16 8.41
C ALA A 59 8.75 -0.38 8.51
N PHE A 60 8.35 -1.43 9.22
CA PHE A 60 6.96 -1.66 9.56
C PHE A 60 6.44 -0.62 10.57
N SER A 61 5.16 -0.23 10.46
CA SER A 61 4.51 0.55 11.51
C SER A 61 4.14 -0.37 12.68
N ARG A 62 4.37 0.09 13.92
CA ARG A 62 4.20 -0.72 15.14
C ARG A 62 3.37 0.03 16.19
N GLY A 63 2.78 -0.72 17.11
CA GLY A 63 1.97 -0.18 18.19
C GLY A 63 0.59 0.24 17.71
N ASN A 64 0.12 1.40 18.19
CA ASN A 64 -1.16 1.94 17.79
C ASN A 64 -1.04 2.65 16.43
N VAL A 65 -1.52 2.00 15.37
CA VAL A 65 -1.51 2.54 14.00
C VAL A 65 -2.81 3.25 13.61
N VAL A 66 -3.82 3.28 14.49
CA VAL A 66 -5.10 3.97 14.24
C VAL A 66 -4.90 5.45 13.84
N PRO A 67 -4.01 6.24 14.47
CA PRO A 67 -3.75 7.61 14.02
C PRO A 67 -3.29 7.70 12.55
N LEU A 68 -2.48 6.75 12.08
CA LEU A 68 -2.01 6.70 10.69
C LEU A 68 -3.15 6.33 9.72
N LEU A 69 -4.00 5.39 10.11
CA LEU A 69 -5.20 5.01 9.37
C LEU A 69 -6.19 6.17 9.26
N LEU A 70 -6.45 6.89 10.34
CA LEU A 70 -7.34 8.06 10.32
C LEU A 70 -6.76 9.23 9.54
N GLN A 71 -5.42 9.35 9.51
CA GLN A 71 -4.74 10.45 8.82
C GLN A 71 -4.59 10.19 7.33
N THR A 72 -4.18 8.99 6.92
CA THR A 72 -3.78 8.68 5.53
C THR A 72 -4.52 7.50 4.93
N GLY A 73 -5.35 6.80 5.69
CA GLY A 73 -6.07 5.61 5.23
C GLY A 73 -5.21 4.34 5.17
N GLN A 74 -3.93 4.41 5.54
CA GLN A 74 -3.00 3.29 5.49
C GLN A 74 -1.83 3.46 6.48
N TYR A 75 -1.05 2.39 6.62
CA TYR A 75 0.22 2.38 7.36
C TYR A 75 1.18 1.40 6.68
N SER A 76 2.45 1.38 7.10
CA SER A 76 3.46 0.47 6.53
C SER A 76 3.20 -0.96 7.00
N THR A 77 2.75 -1.82 6.08
CA THR A 77 2.38 -3.21 6.34
C THR A 77 2.74 -4.12 5.17
N THR A 78 2.46 -5.42 5.31
CA THR A 78 2.69 -6.47 4.32
C THR A 78 1.35 -7.03 3.81
N VAL A 79 1.41 -8.08 2.99
CA VAL A 79 0.28 -8.78 2.39
C VAL A 79 -0.01 -10.13 3.07
N THR A 80 -1.15 -10.73 2.75
CA THR A 80 -1.72 -11.99 3.30
C THR A 80 -0.74 -12.92 4.04
N SER A 81 0.20 -13.59 3.36
CA SER A 81 1.08 -14.62 3.97
C SER A 81 2.02 -14.08 5.05
N GLY A 82 2.21 -12.77 5.08
CA GLY A 82 2.97 -12.07 6.12
C GLY A 82 2.11 -11.69 7.32
N LEU A 83 0.82 -12.07 7.37
CA LEU A 83 -0.13 -11.61 8.37
C LEU A 83 -0.49 -12.71 9.37
N SER A 84 -0.52 -12.33 10.64
CA SER A 84 -1.06 -13.15 11.71
C SER A 84 -1.94 -12.30 12.61
N PHE A 85 -3.14 -12.78 12.92
CA PHE A 85 -4.13 -12.03 13.68
C PHE A 85 -4.46 -12.74 14.99
N HIS A 86 -4.71 -11.96 16.03
CA HIS A 86 -5.27 -12.48 17.27
C HIS A 86 -6.74 -12.86 17.06
N ARG A 87 -7.15 -14.05 17.51
CA ARG A 87 -8.51 -14.57 17.31
C ARG A 87 -9.58 -13.62 17.84
N ALA A 88 -9.34 -13.01 19.01
CA ALA A 88 -10.30 -12.07 19.61
C ALA A 88 -10.51 -10.83 18.72
N ALA A 89 -9.45 -10.34 18.06
CA ALA A 89 -9.57 -9.21 17.14
C ALA A 89 -10.35 -9.60 15.88
N LEU A 90 -10.08 -10.78 15.30
CA LEU A 90 -10.84 -11.29 14.15
C LEU A 90 -12.34 -11.46 14.45
N THR A 91 -12.69 -11.84 15.68
CA THR A 91 -14.10 -12.05 16.07
C THR A 91 -14.91 -10.76 15.97
N ASN A 92 -14.28 -9.59 16.05
CA ASN A 92 -14.98 -8.31 15.91
C ASN A 92 -15.23 -7.87 14.45
N VAL A 93 -14.50 -8.44 13.50
CA VAL A 93 -14.47 -7.95 12.10
C VAL A 93 -14.90 -8.99 11.08
N LEU A 94 -15.08 -10.24 11.50
CA LEU A 94 -15.62 -11.30 10.64
C LEU A 94 -17.14 -11.34 10.73
N PRO A 95 -17.84 -11.75 9.65
CA PRO A 95 -17.29 -12.15 8.34
C PRO A 95 -16.78 -10.96 7.50
N ILE A 96 -15.86 -11.25 6.58
CA ILE A 96 -15.39 -10.25 5.60
C ILE A 96 -16.56 -9.95 4.64
N PRO A 97 -16.84 -8.68 4.29
CA PRO A 97 -17.88 -8.34 3.32
C PRO A 97 -17.44 -8.78 1.91
N GLU A 98 -17.90 -9.97 1.49
CA GLU A 98 -17.45 -10.63 0.26
C GLU A 98 -17.77 -9.83 -1.02
N GLU A 99 -18.88 -9.08 -1.04
CA GLU A 99 -19.24 -8.23 -2.19
C GLU A 99 -18.15 -7.19 -2.50
N ASP A 100 -17.56 -6.63 -1.44
CA ASP A 100 -16.56 -5.58 -1.48
C ASP A 100 -15.12 -6.15 -1.58
N PHE A 101 -14.88 -7.30 -0.94
CA PHE A 101 -13.54 -7.88 -0.74
C PHE A 101 -13.42 -9.33 -1.21
N ARG A 102 -14.09 -9.68 -2.32
CA ARG A 102 -13.88 -10.98 -3.00
C ARG A 102 -12.41 -11.20 -3.37
N ILE A 103 -11.68 -10.13 -3.65
CA ILE A 103 -10.24 -10.09 -3.92
C ILE A 103 -9.64 -9.09 -2.92
N CYS A 104 -8.42 -9.36 -2.44
CA CYS A 104 -7.73 -8.52 -1.43
C CYS A 104 -8.46 -8.47 -0.07
N ALA A 105 -8.92 -9.63 0.41
CA ALA A 105 -9.52 -9.80 1.73
C ALA A 105 -8.58 -9.38 2.87
N ASP A 106 -7.27 -9.55 2.68
CA ASP A 106 -6.22 -9.04 3.57
C ASP A 106 -6.28 -7.52 3.69
N GLY A 107 -6.54 -6.80 2.59
CA GLY A 107 -6.73 -5.36 2.54
C GLY A 107 -7.83 -4.85 3.48
N TYR A 108 -8.93 -5.59 3.62
CA TYR A 108 -9.96 -5.31 4.62
C TYR A 108 -9.40 -5.49 6.04
N LEU A 109 -8.84 -6.67 6.34
CA LEU A 109 -8.38 -7.01 7.68
C LEU A 109 -7.30 -6.07 8.20
N VAL A 110 -6.29 -5.74 7.39
CA VAL A 110 -5.25 -4.77 7.81
C VAL A 110 -5.82 -3.38 8.05
N THR A 111 -6.97 -3.05 7.46
CA THR A 111 -7.62 -1.74 7.66
C THR A 111 -8.41 -1.69 8.95
N VAL A 112 -9.14 -2.76 9.28
CA VAL A 112 -10.12 -2.73 10.39
C VAL A 112 -9.61 -3.36 11.68
N VAL A 113 -8.78 -4.40 11.60
CA VAL A 113 -8.26 -5.09 12.78
C VAL A 113 -7.47 -4.17 13.73
N PRO A 114 -6.67 -3.20 13.26
CA PRO A 114 -5.92 -2.31 14.15
C PRO A 114 -6.78 -1.45 15.10
N PHE A 115 -8.08 -1.31 14.84
CA PHE A 115 -8.99 -0.63 15.78
C PHE A 115 -9.29 -1.45 17.04
N TYR A 116 -8.90 -2.72 17.06
CA TYR A 116 -9.13 -3.64 18.18
C TYR A 116 -7.84 -4.02 18.92
N GLY A 117 -6.73 -3.32 18.66
CA GLY A 117 -5.49 -3.53 19.39
C GLY A 117 -4.23 -3.12 18.64
N LEU A 118 -3.08 -3.40 19.26
CA LEU A 118 -1.77 -3.02 18.73
C LEU A 118 -1.32 -3.92 17.58
N VAL A 119 -0.52 -3.35 16.69
CA VAL A 119 0.15 -4.05 15.59
C VAL A 119 1.63 -4.26 15.94
N GLY A 120 2.08 -5.51 15.97
CA GLY A 120 3.50 -5.85 16.12
C GLY A 120 4.15 -6.22 14.80
N ALA A 121 5.49 -6.21 14.79
CA ALA A 121 6.24 -6.48 13.57
C ALA A 121 7.43 -7.40 13.73
N VAL A 122 7.64 -8.21 12.70
CA VAL A 122 8.79 -9.09 12.50
C VAL A 122 9.49 -8.66 11.21
N GLU A 123 10.67 -8.04 11.34
CA GLU A 123 11.41 -7.50 10.19
C GLU A 123 12.09 -8.59 9.35
N THR A 124 12.35 -9.75 9.94
CA THR A 124 12.93 -10.90 9.25
C THR A 124 11.89 -11.56 8.36
N SER A 125 12.32 -12.03 7.19
CA SER A 125 11.47 -12.79 6.27
C SER A 125 11.06 -14.12 6.91
N ILE A 126 9.77 -14.44 6.85
CA ILE A 126 9.22 -15.69 7.37
C ILE A 126 8.79 -16.65 6.25
N GLY A 127 8.98 -16.29 4.98
CA GLY A 127 8.50 -17.09 3.87
C GLY A 127 8.67 -16.41 2.51
N GLY A 128 8.47 -17.19 1.46
CA GLY A 128 8.49 -16.73 0.08
C GLY A 128 7.08 -16.47 -0.44
N ARG A 129 6.86 -15.24 -0.88
CA ARG A 129 5.68 -14.82 -1.65
C ARG A 129 5.98 -14.91 -3.13
N ARG A 130 5.19 -15.71 -3.86
CA ARG A 130 5.33 -15.79 -5.31
C ARG A 130 4.88 -14.49 -5.95
N LYS A 131 5.76 -13.89 -6.74
CA LYS A 131 5.43 -12.74 -7.57
C LYS A 131 4.90 -13.24 -8.89
N HIS A 132 3.58 -13.21 -9.06
CA HIS A 132 3.00 -13.47 -10.37
C HIS A 132 3.50 -12.44 -11.39
N GLU A 133 4.11 -12.92 -12.47
CA GLU A 133 4.43 -12.12 -13.65
C GLU A 133 3.16 -11.73 -14.43
N GLU A 134 2.03 -12.39 -14.16
CA GLU A 134 0.76 -12.31 -14.88
C GLU A 134 -0.12 -11.08 -14.60
N ASN A 135 0.38 -10.05 -13.91
CA ASN A 135 -0.10 -8.70 -14.20
C ASN A 135 0.65 -8.14 -15.40
N LEU A 136 0.61 -8.90 -16.51
CA LEU A 136 1.09 -8.56 -17.83
C LEU A 136 0.40 -7.26 -18.28
N TRP A 137 1.09 -6.16 -17.97
CA TRP A 137 1.05 -4.81 -18.50
C TRP A 137 0.21 -4.69 -19.77
N ALA A 138 -1.09 -4.54 -19.58
CA ALA A 138 -1.98 -4.37 -20.70
C ALA A 138 -1.87 -2.91 -21.17
N THR A 139 -1.22 -2.75 -22.31
CA THR A 139 -1.09 -1.50 -23.05
C THR A 139 -2.47 -0.87 -23.27
N GLY A 140 -2.55 0.46 -23.17
CA GLY A 140 -3.81 1.20 -23.41
C GLY A 140 -4.86 1.03 -22.30
N ASP A 141 -6.10 0.76 -22.68
CA ASP A 141 -7.31 0.85 -21.83
C ASP A 141 -7.31 -0.07 -20.61
N ALA A 142 -6.64 -1.20 -20.68
CA ALA A 142 -6.62 -2.15 -19.59
C ALA A 142 -5.81 -1.61 -18.38
N SER A 143 -4.80 -0.78 -18.62
CA SER A 143 -4.10 -0.06 -17.57
C SER A 143 -4.99 1.00 -16.87
N VAL A 144 -5.87 1.65 -17.63
CA VAL A 144 -6.86 2.61 -17.11
C VAL A 144 -7.93 1.90 -16.27
N LYS A 145 -8.43 0.76 -16.75
CA LYS A 145 -9.36 -0.09 -15.98
C LYS A 145 -8.75 -0.60 -14.68
N GLN A 146 -7.48 -0.99 -14.68
CA GLN A 146 -6.76 -1.39 -13.47
C GLN A 146 -6.64 -0.25 -12.46
N LEU A 147 -6.26 0.95 -12.91
CA LEU A 147 -6.21 2.13 -12.04
C LEU A 147 -7.60 2.46 -11.48
N HIS A 148 -8.65 2.42 -12.31
CA HIS A 148 -10.02 2.62 -11.85
C HIS A 148 -10.38 1.62 -10.75
N ARG A 149 -10.12 0.33 -10.96
CA ARG A 149 -10.38 -0.72 -9.94
C ARG A 149 -9.61 -0.47 -8.66
N ALA A 150 -8.35 -0.04 -8.75
CA ALA A 150 -7.54 0.27 -7.57
C ALA A 150 -8.11 1.47 -6.79
N ILE A 151 -8.53 2.53 -7.48
CA ILE A 151 -9.19 3.70 -6.87
C ILE A 151 -10.51 3.27 -6.21
N GLN A 152 -11.34 2.47 -6.87
CA GLN A 152 -12.59 1.96 -6.28
C GLN A 152 -12.31 1.12 -5.04
N HIS A 153 -11.29 0.26 -5.08
CA HIS A 153 -10.88 -0.54 -3.94
C HIS A 153 -10.41 0.32 -2.75
N ASP A 154 -9.65 1.40 -3.01
CA ASP A 154 -9.29 2.37 -1.98
C ASP A 154 -10.52 3.04 -1.36
N LEU A 155 -11.50 3.48 -2.18
CA LEU A 155 -12.72 4.12 -1.70
C LEU A 155 -13.57 3.18 -0.83
N VAL A 156 -13.70 1.92 -1.24
CA VAL A 156 -14.37 0.87 -0.45
C VAL A 156 -13.63 0.66 0.86
N ARG A 157 -12.30 0.54 0.84
CA ARG A 157 -11.47 0.43 2.05
C ARG A 157 -11.66 1.62 2.99
N TYR A 158 -11.68 2.85 2.47
CA TYR A 158 -11.94 4.06 3.25
C TYR A 158 -13.34 4.11 3.85
N HIS A 159 -14.34 3.56 3.15
CA HIS A 159 -15.70 3.42 3.67
C HIS A 159 -15.71 2.52 4.91
N HIS A 160 -15.13 1.33 4.82
CA HIS A 160 -15.02 0.38 5.93
C HIS A 160 -14.16 0.93 7.08
N LEU A 161 -13.05 1.61 6.78
CA LEU A 161 -12.23 2.32 7.77
C LEU A 161 -13.07 3.34 8.53
N SER A 162 -13.84 4.16 7.82
CA SER A 162 -14.69 5.19 8.43
C SER A 162 -15.79 4.59 9.29
N GLN A 163 -16.36 3.44 8.90
CA GLN A 163 -17.36 2.72 9.68
C GLN A 163 -16.77 2.18 10.98
N VAL A 164 -15.66 1.43 10.91
CA VAL A 164 -15.04 0.86 12.11
C VAL A 164 -14.55 1.96 13.05
N ALA A 165 -13.99 3.05 12.51
CA ALA A 165 -13.59 4.22 13.28
C ALA A 165 -14.76 4.76 14.10
N LYS A 166 -15.92 4.99 13.48
CA LYS A 166 -17.12 5.47 14.18
C LYS A 166 -17.56 4.51 15.29
N THR A 167 -17.60 3.20 15.01
CA THR A 167 -18.02 2.20 16.00
C THR A 167 -17.08 2.09 17.20
N THR A 168 -15.82 2.44 17.01
CA THR A 168 -14.78 2.40 18.05
C THR A 168 -14.52 3.76 18.70
N GLY A 169 -15.39 4.76 18.45
CA GLY A 169 -15.30 6.09 19.06
C GLY A 169 -14.26 7.01 18.43
N HIS A 170 -13.78 6.68 17.24
CA HIS A 170 -12.85 7.47 16.45
C HIS A 170 -13.55 8.17 15.28
N SER A 171 -12.93 9.20 14.73
CA SER A 171 -13.39 9.86 13.51
C SER A 171 -12.20 10.47 12.77
N PRO A 172 -12.14 10.36 11.43
CA PRO A 172 -11.09 11.01 10.66
C PRO A 172 -11.32 12.53 10.65
N GLU A 173 -10.24 13.31 10.76
CA GLU A 173 -10.29 14.79 10.74
C GLU A 173 -10.73 15.35 9.38
N GLN A 174 -10.49 14.61 8.31
CA GLN A 174 -10.79 14.98 6.93
C GLN A 174 -11.27 13.74 6.17
N PRO A 175 -11.94 13.91 5.02
CA PRO A 175 -12.26 12.77 4.16
C PRO A 175 -10.99 11.99 3.80
N LEU A 176 -11.05 10.67 3.98
CA LEU A 176 -9.94 9.77 3.66
C LEU A 176 -9.58 9.86 2.17
N GLY A 177 -8.34 9.52 1.83
CA GLY A 177 -7.78 9.67 0.47
C GLY A 177 -7.17 11.04 0.18
N HIS A 178 -7.60 12.12 0.84
CA HIS A 178 -7.05 13.47 0.62
C HIS A 178 -5.60 13.63 1.10
N ARG A 179 -5.17 12.78 2.03
CA ARG A 179 -3.83 12.77 2.64
C ARG A 179 -3.07 11.49 2.30
N ASP A 180 -3.58 10.69 1.36
CA ASP A 180 -2.95 9.46 0.91
C ASP A 180 -2.14 9.72 -0.38
N PRO A 181 -0.79 9.73 -0.32
CA PRO A 181 0.04 9.98 -1.50
C PRO A 181 -0.09 8.90 -2.58
N TRP A 182 -0.41 7.67 -2.19
CA TRP A 182 -0.58 6.54 -3.09
C TRP A 182 -1.88 6.67 -3.87
N HIS A 183 -2.99 6.88 -3.16
CA HIS A 183 -4.30 7.13 -3.77
C HIS A 183 -4.26 8.34 -4.71
N LEU A 184 -3.67 9.46 -4.27
CA LEU A 184 -3.55 10.67 -5.11
C LEU A 184 -2.66 10.44 -6.35
N THR A 185 -1.65 9.58 -6.25
CA THR A 185 -0.88 9.14 -7.43
C THR A 185 -1.78 8.41 -8.41
N GLN A 186 -2.61 7.47 -7.94
CA GLN A 186 -3.51 6.70 -8.79
C GLN A 186 -4.58 7.58 -9.43
N CYS A 187 -5.21 8.49 -8.66
CA CYS A 187 -6.20 9.43 -9.17
C CYS A 187 -5.62 10.36 -10.25
N LEU A 188 -4.45 10.96 -10.01
CA LEU A 188 -3.80 11.81 -11.02
C LEU A 188 -3.41 11.01 -12.26
N ALA A 189 -2.91 9.78 -12.09
CA ALA A 189 -2.58 8.91 -13.21
C ALA A 189 -3.83 8.50 -14.01
N PHE A 190 -4.91 8.10 -13.36
CA PHE A 190 -6.16 7.74 -14.00
C PHE A 190 -6.73 8.90 -14.80
N LEU A 191 -6.74 10.10 -14.22
CA LEU A 191 -7.20 11.31 -14.88
C LEU A 191 -6.38 11.62 -16.14
N ARG A 192 -5.05 11.48 -16.05
CA ARG A 192 -4.13 11.71 -17.16
C ARG A 192 -4.10 10.59 -18.20
N LEU A 193 -4.56 9.39 -17.91
CA LEU A 193 -4.62 8.31 -18.90
C LEU A 193 -6.01 8.16 -19.55
N SER A 194 -7.08 8.59 -18.86
CA SER A 194 -8.46 8.55 -19.37
C SER A 194 -8.83 9.73 -20.27
N GLY A 195 -7.90 10.67 -20.51
CA GLY A 195 -8.13 11.78 -21.44
C GLY A 195 -9.24 12.74 -21.01
N TYR A 196 -9.48 12.91 -19.70
CA TYR A 196 -10.50 13.80 -19.14
C TYR A 196 -11.98 13.44 -19.40
N HIS A 197 -12.26 12.30 -20.03
CA HIS A 197 -13.64 11.94 -20.43
C HIS A 197 -14.60 11.68 -19.25
N HIS A 198 -14.10 11.58 -18.02
CA HIS A 198 -14.89 11.30 -16.81
C HIS A 198 -14.74 12.38 -15.71
N LEU A 199 -14.31 13.59 -16.06
CA LEU A 199 -14.10 14.68 -15.10
C LEU A 199 -15.38 14.99 -14.29
N GLN A 200 -15.31 14.87 -12.96
CA GLN A 200 -16.09 15.75 -12.10
C GLN A 200 -15.40 17.12 -12.00
N PRO A 201 -16.14 18.26 -11.98
CA PRO A 201 -15.55 19.61 -11.94
C PRO A 201 -14.57 19.88 -10.78
N SER A 202 -14.65 19.08 -9.71
CA SER A 202 -13.78 19.11 -8.53
C SER A 202 -12.38 18.52 -8.77
N GLU A 203 -12.17 17.77 -9.86
CA GLU A 203 -11.01 16.91 -10.12
C GLU A 203 -10.04 17.52 -11.16
N ARG A 204 -9.55 18.73 -10.90
CA ARG A 204 -8.51 19.34 -11.77
C ARG A 204 -7.15 18.68 -11.54
N PRO A 205 -6.34 18.37 -12.57
CA PRO A 205 -5.02 17.76 -12.40
C PRO A 205 -4.10 18.54 -11.48
N MET A 206 -4.10 19.87 -11.59
CA MET A 206 -3.26 20.74 -10.77
C MET A 206 -3.66 20.68 -9.28
N ARG A 207 -4.95 20.49 -8.98
CA ARG A 207 -5.43 20.34 -7.60
C ARG A 207 -4.98 19.00 -7.01
N LEU A 208 -5.14 17.91 -7.77
CA LEU A 208 -4.66 16.58 -7.36
C LEU A 208 -3.14 16.56 -7.20
N ALA A 209 -2.41 17.24 -8.08
CA ALA A 209 -0.97 17.41 -7.96
C ALA A 209 -0.57 18.15 -6.69
N TRP A 210 -1.23 19.27 -6.38
CA TRP A 210 -0.96 20.03 -5.16
C TRP A 210 -1.28 19.22 -3.90
N GLN A 211 -2.43 18.54 -3.87
CA GLN A 211 -2.78 17.62 -2.78
C GLN A 211 -1.75 16.50 -2.65
N GLY A 212 -1.28 15.93 -3.77
CA GLY A 212 -0.27 14.89 -3.78
C GLY A 212 1.08 15.37 -3.23
N ILE A 213 1.49 16.60 -3.57
CA ILE A 213 2.68 17.26 -3.02
C ILE A 213 2.56 17.43 -1.51
N GLN A 214 1.45 18.01 -1.04
CA GLN A 214 1.19 18.21 0.38
C GLN A 214 1.15 16.88 1.13
N ALA A 215 0.45 15.88 0.60
CA ALA A 215 0.35 14.56 1.20
C ALA A 215 1.71 13.88 1.30
N THR A 216 2.51 13.94 0.23
CA THR A 216 3.86 13.36 0.20
C THR A 216 4.79 14.04 1.21
N TRP A 217 4.71 15.37 1.31
CA TRP A 217 5.59 16.15 2.18
C TRP A 217 5.25 15.99 3.66
N CYS A 218 3.96 16.10 4.00
CA CYS A 218 3.48 16.12 5.37
C CYS A 218 3.27 14.72 5.95
N TYR A 219 2.83 13.75 5.14
CA TYR A 219 2.32 12.45 5.63
C TYR A 219 3.02 11.24 4.99
N GLY A 220 3.82 11.43 3.94
CA GLY A 220 4.48 10.33 3.24
C GLY A 220 5.55 9.63 4.11
N PRO A 221 5.49 8.30 4.28
CA PRO A 221 6.49 7.52 5.02
C PRO A 221 7.75 7.27 4.18
N TYR A 222 8.24 8.30 3.50
CA TYR A 222 9.31 8.22 2.51
C TYR A 222 10.55 8.97 2.98
N SER A 223 11.74 8.52 2.55
CA SER A 223 12.99 9.26 2.71
C SER A 223 12.94 10.61 1.98
N ALA A 224 13.77 11.57 2.40
CA ALA A 224 13.81 12.92 1.80
C ALA A 224 14.02 12.88 0.27
N LYS A 225 14.91 12.01 -0.22
CA LYS A 225 15.15 11.78 -1.66
C LYS A 225 13.87 11.32 -2.36
N ARG A 226 13.15 10.34 -1.78
CA ARG A 226 11.93 9.80 -2.39
C ARG A 226 10.77 10.80 -2.32
N ARG A 227 10.65 11.61 -1.26
CA ARG A 227 9.70 12.74 -1.19
C ARG A 227 9.94 13.72 -2.33
N LEU A 228 11.19 14.14 -2.55
CA LEU A 228 11.54 15.07 -3.62
C LEU A 228 11.17 14.51 -5.01
N ILE A 229 11.52 13.26 -5.30
CA ILE A 229 11.18 12.61 -6.58
C ILE A 229 9.67 12.59 -6.81
N LEU A 230 8.89 12.26 -5.78
CA LEU A 230 7.43 12.20 -5.86
C LEU A 230 6.81 13.60 -6.05
N MET A 231 7.30 14.61 -5.33
CA MET A 231 6.84 15.99 -5.47
C MET A 231 7.11 16.53 -6.88
N VAL A 232 8.32 16.31 -7.41
CA VAL A 232 8.67 16.69 -8.78
C VAL A 232 7.75 15.98 -9.77
N TRP A 233 7.48 14.69 -9.57
CA TRP A 233 6.55 13.97 -10.44
C TRP A 233 5.13 14.55 -10.39
N PHE A 234 4.60 14.84 -9.21
CA PHE A 234 3.26 15.46 -9.07
C PHE A 234 3.21 16.82 -9.76
N LEU A 235 4.23 17.65 -9.58
CA LEU A 235 4.32 18.96 -10.20
C LEU A 235 4.38 18.85 -11.73
N LEU A 236 5.25 18.00 -12.26
CA LEU A 236 5.38 17.78 -13.72
C LEU A 236 4.07 17.27 -14.31
N VAL A 237 3.50 16.19 -13.77
CA VAL A 237 2.25 15.60 -14.27
C VAL A 237 1.05 16.52 -14.04
N GLY A 238 1.08 17.39 -13.04
CA GLY A 238 0.05 18.39 -12.77
C GLY A 238 0.04 19.55 -13.77
N LEU A 239 1.21 20.01 -14.21
CA LEU A 239 1.36 21.22 -15.01
C LEU A 239 1.41 20.97 -16.53
N VAL A 240 2.04 19.88 -16.96
CA VAL A 240 2.30 19.68 -18.40
C VAL A 240 1.02 19.37 -19.20
N PRO A 241 0.99 19.70 -20.50
CA PRO A 241 -0.09 19.31 -21.40
C PRO A 241 -0.29 17.79 -21.46
N GLN A 242 -1.50 17.38 -21.84
CA GLN A 242 -1.92 15.97 -21.82
C GLN A 242 -0.97 15.03 -22.58
N HIS A 243 -0.52 15.42 -23.78
CA HIS A 243 0.37 14.61 -24.61
C HIS A 243 1.77 14.38 -24.00
N TRP A 244 2.20 15.23 -23.06
CA TRP A 244 3.44 15.03 -22.30
C TRP A 244 3.20 14.27 -20.99
N ALA A 245 2.04 14.49 -20.35
CA ALA A 245 1.73 13.89 -19.06
C ALA A 245 1.56 12.37 -19.16
N GLU A 246 0.89 11.89 -20.21
CA GLU A 246 0.62 10.45 -20.41
C GLU A 246 1.89 9.59 -20.45
N PRO A 247 2.92 9.90 -21.27
CA PRO A 247 4.19 9.17 -21.24
C PRO A 247 4.85 9.16 -19.86
N ILE A 248 4.86 10.30 -19.15
CA ILE A 248 5.49 10.42 -17.81
C ILE A 248 4.77 9.54 -16.79
N VAL A 249 3.43 9.52 -16.82
CA VAL A 249 2.62 8.64 -15.97
C VAL A 249 2.89 7.18 -16.30
N ARG A 250 2.89 6.83 -17.59
CA ARG A 250 3.18 5.46 -18.04
C ARG A 250 4.56 5.02 -17.60
N TRP A 251 5.60 5.84 -17.73
CA TRP A 251 6.96 5.50 -17.30
C TRP A 251 7.06 5.25 -15.79
N ARG A 252 6.30 5.99 -14.97
CA ARG A 252 6.30 5.76 -13.53
C ARG A 252 5.63 4.44 -13.18
N LEU A 253 4.41 4.24 -13.65
CA LEU A 253 3.59 3.09 -13.30
C LEU A 253 4.08 1.82 -13.98
N PHE A 254 4.43 1.93 -15.26
CA PHE A 254 4.79 0.81 -16.11
C PHE A 254 6.27 0.78 -16.44
N ARG A 255 7.02 -0.07 -15.72
CA ARG A 255 8.48 -0.20 -15.87
C ARG A 255 8.88 -0.56 -17.30
N GLN A 256 8.07 -1.37 -17.99
CA GLN A 256 8.29 -1.80 -19.37
C GLN A 256 8.09 -0.67 -20.41
N SER A 257 7.30 0.35 -20.07
CA SER A 257 7.06 1.49 -20.99
C SER A 257 8.20 2.51 -21.02
N ARG A 258 9.22 2.34 -20.16
CA ARG A 258 10.36 3.26 -20.07
C ARG A 258 11.26 3.10 -21.29
N PRO A 259 11.59 4.18 -22.02
CA PRO A 259 12.61 4.17 -23.04
C PRO A 259 13.95 3.66 -22.48
N ALA A 260 14.74 2.99 -23.33
CA ALA A 260 16.04 2.43 -22.94
C ALA A 260 17.01 3.49 -22.38
N SER A 261 16.87 4.75 -22.77
CA SER A 261 17.64 5.90 -22.24
C SER A 261 17.29 6.20 -20.77
N ILE A 262 16.00 6.22 -20.43
CA ILE A 262 15.53 6.44 -19.05
C ILE A 262 15.92 5.27 -18.16
N HIS A 263 15.86 4.04 -18.68
CA HIS A 263 16.30 2.86 -17.95
C HIS A 263 17.79 2.94 -17.57
N ARG A 264 18.64 3.39 -18.51
CA ARG A 264 20.08 3.60 -18.27
C ARG A 264 20.35 4.71 -17.24
N MET A 265 19.65 5.84 -17.34
CA MET A 265 19.77 6.96 -16.39
C MET A 265 19.34 6.57 -14.96
N LEU A 266 18.25 5.81 -14.82
CA LEU A 266 17.80 5.35 -13.51
C LEU A 266 18.73 4.28 -12.91
N LYS A 267 19.38 3.47 -13.76
CA LYS A 267 20.38 2.48 -13.31
C LYS A 267 21.64 3.18 -12.79
N SER A 268 22.11 4.23 -13.45
CA SER A 268 23.28 5.01 -12.96
C SER A 268 22.97 5.74 -11.66
N LEU A 269 21.77 6.33 -11.52
CA LEU A 269 21.31 6.97 -10.29
C LEU A 269 21.10 6.00 -9.11
N ARG A 270 20.95 4.69 -9.37
CA ARG A 270 20.92 3.66 -8.32
C ARG A 270 22.32 3.18 -7.95
N ALA A 271 23.20 3.00 -8.94
CA ALA A 271 24.58 2.56 -8.74
C ALA A 271 25.45 3.61 -8.01
N SER A 272 25.17 4.90 -8.19
CA SER A 272 25.84 5.99 -7.46
C SER A 272 25.32 6.19 -6.03
N THR A 273 24.51 5.27 -5.52
CA THR A 273 23.88 5.37 -4.18
C THR A 273 23.97 4.08 -3.36
N GLN A 274 24.88 3.16 -3.72
CA GLN A 274 25.43 2.18 -2.78
C GLN A 274 26.72 2.72 -2.19
#